data_AF-A0A9W6UDX1-F1
#
_entry.id   AF-A0A9W6UDX1-F1
#
_cell.length_a   1.000
_cell.length_b   1.000
_cell.length_c   1.000
_cell.angle_alpha   90.00
_cell.angle_beta   90.00
_cell.angle_gamma   90.00
#
_symmetry.space_group_name_H-M   'P 1'
#
loop_
_entity.id
_entity.type
_entity.pdbx_description
1 polymer ?
#
loop_
_entity_poly.entity_id
_entity_poly.type
_entity_poly.pdbx_seq_one_letter_code
_entity_poly.pdbx_strand_id
1 'polypeptide(L)'
;MANSTSASGDIAGDSTVTKSTSSNAADSCTWYAGESCSQPRTGYDCLNVLLTTDECAIDPNGACVSMAVYEAYLSDREYYEPVSRYFPAANYTYCSANDSMCTTCIAEWTSNYGSTGSVGSTKYCTGSVGCVCVAATEVPDWQQTVIANQCDGSKESAGSSHEFSSGTRICIILALCVGGVMVFAIFVVRRCIRLASPRTSGALSPRPTSNYCNRAHAVVLDLQDPARGIIRQKDRN
;
A
#
# COMPACT_ATOMS: atom_id res chain seq x y z
N MET A 1 73.14 -4.81 -4.70
CA MET A 1 72.98 -5.13 -3.27
C MET A 1 71.77 -4.36 -2.77
N ALA A 2 70.94 -5.04 -1.98
CA ALA A 2 69.57 -4.67 -1.60
C ALA A 2 69.48 -3.71 -0.38
N ASN A 3 68.22 -3.33 -0.08
CA ASN A 3 67.63 -3.08 1.26
C ASN A 3 67.89 -1.70 1.91
N SER A 4 66.96 -0.94 2.52
CA SER A 4 65.53 -1.04 2.88
C SER A 4 64.98 0.40 3.09
N THR A 5 63.78 0.76 2.62
CA THR A 5 62.48 0.82 3.36
C THR A 5 62.47 1.80 4.55
N SER A 6 61.66 2.86 4.51
CA SER A 6 60.32 2.80 5.11
C SER A 6 59.29 3.67 4.37
N ALA A 7 58.25 2.98 3.92
CA ALA A 7 57.00 3.52 3.44
C ALA A 7 56.15 4.01 4.61
N SER A 8 55.56 5.20 4.48
CA SER A 8 54.24 5.46 5.04
C SER A 8 53.28 5.39 3.86
N GLY A 9 52.65 4.23 3.71
CA GLY A 9 51.50 4.09 2.83
C GLY A 9 50.29 4.64 3.57
N ASP A 10 49.77 5.77 3.09
CA ASP A 10 48.46 6.22 3.49
C ASP A 10 47.42 5.30 2.82
N ILE A 11 46.88 4.42 3.65
CA ILE A 11 45.71 3.60 3.39
C ILE A 11 44.60 4.53 2.89
N ALA A 12 43.95 4.12 1.79
CA ALA A 12 42.80 4.76 1.16
C ALA A 12 41.92 5.53 2.16
N GLY A 13 42.05 6.86 2.12
CA GLY A 13 41.18 7.78 2.84
C GLY A 13 39.79 7.72 2.23
N ASP A 14 38.89 7.09 2.97
CA ASP A 14 37.45 7.29 2.94
C ASP A 14 37.13 8.71 2.46
N SER A 15 36.63 8.84 1.24
CA SER A 15 36.12 10.10 0.72
C SER A 15 34.79 10.36 1.40
N THR A 16 34.85 10.72 2.68
CA THR A 16 33.69 11.21 3.42
C THR A 16 33.20 12.45 2.72
N VAL A 17 32.16 12.31 1.89
CA VAL A 17 31.49 13.43 1.25
C VAL A 17 30.96 14.32 2.36
N THR A 18 31.53 15.53 2.49
CA THR A 18 31.05 16.52 3.45
C THR A 18 29.62 16.92 3.10
N LYS A 19 28.68 16.59 3.98
CA LYS A 19 27.26 16.94 3.79
C LYS A 19 27.05 18.44 3.93
N SER A 20 26.11 18.98 3.16
CA SER A 20 25.72 20.40 3.25
C SER A 20 24.55 20.56 4.22
N THR A 21 24.55 21.56 5.10
CA THR A 21 23.36 21.88 5.92
C THR A 21 22.28 22.59 5.09
N SER A 22 21.02 22.26 5.30
CA SER A 22 19.89 22.91 4.65
C SER A 22 19.84 24.39 5.02
N SER A 23 19.51 25.24 4.05
CA SER A 23 19.27 26.67 4.30
C SER A 23 17.88 26.95 4.89
N ASN A 24 17.01 25.94 4.93
CA ASN A 24 15.61 26.07 5.29
C ASN A 24 15.32 25.32 6.60
N ALA A 25 15.04 26.06 7.67
CA ALA A 25 14.75 25.48 8.99
C ALA A 25 13.38 24.77 9.08
N ALA A 26 12.53 24.91 8.06
CA ALA A 26 11.22 24.26 7.98
C ALA A 26 11.25 22.94 7.17
N ASP A 27 12.40 22.55 6.62
CA ASP A 27 12.56 21.26 5.96
C ASP A 27 12.42 20.13 7.00
N SER A 28 11.73 19.06 6.63
CA SER A 28 11.71 17.79 7.36
C SER A 28 12.50 16.75 6.59
N CYS A 29 12.76 15.58 7.17
CA CYS A 29 13.42 14.51 6.43
C CYS A 29 12.61 14.11 5.19
N THR A 30 11.29 14.01 5.30
CA THR A 30 10.44 13.56 4.21
C THR A 30 10.14 14.64 3.18
N TRP A 31 9.98 15.91 3.61
CA TRP A 31 9.44 16.98 2.78
C TRP A 31 10.30 18.24 2.81
N TYR A 32 10.40 18.94 1.67
CA TYR A 32 10.96 20.30 1.63
C TYR A 32 10.04 21.30 2.36
N ALA A 33 10.61 22.41 2.81
CA ALA A 33 9.97 23.39 3.69
C ALA A 33 8.55 23.79 3.28
N GLY A 34 7.60 23.49 4.17
CA GLY A 34 6.19 23.86 4.02
C GLY A 34 5.40 22.98 3.05
N GLU A 35 6.07 22.04 2.37
CA GLU A 35 5.41 21.03 1.55
C GLU A 35 5.00 19.85 2.42
N SER A 36 3.86 19.27 2.10
CA SER A 36 3.41 18.01 2.69
C SER A 36 2.65 17.26 1.63
N CYS A 37 3.03 15.99 1.40
CA CYS A 37 2.31 15.13 0.46
C CYS A 37 2.33 15.58 -1.01
N SER A 38 3.20 16.53 -1.35
CA SER A 38 3.31 17.15 -2.67
C SER A 38 4.73 17.01 -3.23
N GLN A 39 5.74 17.25 -2.40
CA GLN A 39 7.13 17.29 -2.84
C GLN A 39 8.06 16.54 -1.88
N PRO A 40 8.18 15.21 -2.03
CA PRO A 40 9.08 14.43 -1.19
C PRO A 40 10.54 14.77 -1.51
N ARG A 41 11.40 14.70 -0.50
CA ARG A 41 12.85 14.86 -0.65
C ARG A 41 13.43 13.75 -1.52
N THR A 42 14.39 14.12 -2.36
CA THR A 42 15.12 13.16 -3.20
C THR A 42 16.06 12.29 -2.36
N GLY A 43 16.43 11.11 -2.87
CA GLY A 43 17.45 10.28 -2.23
C GLY A 43 18.80 10.99 -2.10
N TYR A 44 19.16 11.82 -3.10
CA TYR A 44 20.37 12.64 -3.06
C TYR A 44 20.35 13.61 -1.88
N ASP A 45 19.30 14.41 -1.76
CA ASP A 45 19.19 15.39 -0.68
C ASP A 45 19.03 14.72 0.68
N CYS A 46 18.41 13.54 0.73
CA CYS A 46 18.24 12.79 1.97
C CYS A 46 19.58 12.44 2.65
N LEU A 47 20.58 11.99 1.88
CA LEU A 47 21.87 11.58 2.44
C LEU A 47 22.92 12.69 2.44
N ASN A 48 22.84 13.62 1.47
CA ASN A 48 23.87 14.63 1.27
C ASN A 48 23.51 16.00 1.86
N VAL A 49 22.24 16.24 2.22
CA VAL A 49 21.78 17.50 2.82
C VAL A 49 21.29 17.27 4.25
N LEU A 50 22.09 17.71 5.23
CA LEU A 50 21.75 17.71 6.65
C LEU A 50 20.65 18.72 6.94
N LEU A 51 19.74 18.40 7.86
CA LEU A 51 18.83 19.39 8.42
C LEU A 51 19.49 20.07 9.61
N THR A 52 19.01 21.26 9.98
CA THR A 52 19.55 22.02 11.11
C THR A 52 19.45 21.28 12.45
N THR A 53 18.49 20.35 12.58
CA THR A 53 18.20 19.65 13.83
C THR A 53 18.14 18.13 13.69
N ASP A 54 18.31 17.58 12.50
CA ASP A 54 18.08 16.14 12.27
C ASP A 54 18.99 15.56 11.18
N GLU A 55 19.30 14.27 11.34
CA GLU A 55 19.84 13.43 10.28
C GLU A 55 18.70 12.56 9.73
N CYS A 56 18.82 12.10 8.49
CA CYS A 56 17.74 11.36 7.84
C CYS A 56 18.22 10.02 7.32
N ALA A 57 17.28 9.12 7.04
CA ALA A 57 17.55 7.83 6.42
C ALA A 57 16.62 7.60 5.24
N ILE A 58 17.11 6.96 4.18
CA ILE A 58 16.25 6.44 3.11
C ILE A 58 15.63 5.13 3.58
N ASP A 59 14.31 5.06 3.53
CA ASP A 59 13.54 3.86 3.79
C ASP A 59 13.51 2.91 2.57
N PRO A 60 13.05 1.68 2.73
CA PRO A 60 12.96 0.71 1.64
C PRO A 60 12.01 1.10 0.49
N ASN A 61 11.08 2.03 0.75
CA ASN A 61 10.13 2.54 -0.23
C ASN A 61 10.64 3.80 -0.96
N GLY A 62 11.85 4.26 -0.64
CA GLY A 62 12.46 5.46 -1.24
C GLY A 62 12.05 6.77 -0.56
N ALA A 63 11.32 6.73 0.54
CA ALA A 63 11.03 7.90 1.34
C ALA A 63 12.24 8.24 2.21
N CYS A 64 12.56 9.53 2.29
CA CYS A 64 13.46 10.02 3.31
C CYS A 64 12.70 10.15 4.64
N VAL A 65 13.17 9.53 5.70
CA VAL A 65 12.51 9.48 7.02
C VAL A 65 13.44 9.94 8.13
N SER A 66 12.88 10.32 9.27
CA SER A 66 13.66 10.72 10.44
C SER A 66 14.37 9.53 11.09
N MET A 67 15.42 9.80 11.86
CA MET A 67 16.15 8.77 12.60
C MET A 67 15.26 8.00 13.57
N ALA A 68 14.22 8.61 14.13
CA ALA A 68 13.26 7.92 15.00
C ALA A 68 12.55 6.75 14.29
N VAL A 69 12.17 6.92 13.01
CA VAL A 69 11.57 5.85 12.19
C VAL A 69 12.60 4.75 11.94
N TYR A 70 13.84 5.12 11.66
CA TYR A 70 14.93 4.17 11.46
C TYR A 70 15.24 3.37 12.73
N GLU A 71 15.29 4.00 13.90
CA GLU A 71 15.51 3.34 15.19
C GLU A 71 14.39 2.35 15.54
N ALA A 72 13.12 2.73 15.28
CA ALA A 72 11.99 1.83 15.44
C ALA A 72 12.07 0.62 14.49
N TYR A 73 12.55 0.81 13.26
CA TYR A 73 12.82 -0.32 12.37
C TYR A 73 13.93 -1.23 12.93
N LEU A 74 14.99 -0.65 13.50
CA LEU A 74 16.09 -1.44 14.06
C LEU A 74 15.64 -2.28 15.26
N SER A 75 14.70 -1.82 16.09
CA SER A 75 14.16 -2.61 17.20
C SER A 75 13.32 -3.80 16.71
N ASP A 76 12.63 -3.65 15.58
CA ASP A 76 11.70 -4.66 15.07
C ASP A 76 12.35 -5.61 14.03
N ARG A 77 13.58 -5.30 13.61
CA ARG A 77 14.32 -6.03 12.58
C ARG A 77 14.53 -7.51 12.88
N GLU A 78 14.55 -7.92 14.15
CA GLU A 78 14.69 -9.34 14.53
C GLU A 78 13.52 -10.21 14.05
N TYR A 79 12.36 -9.62 13.72
CA TYR A 79 11.13 -10.35 13.46
C TYR A 79 10.75 -10.50 11.97
N TYR A 80 11.29 -9.68 11.05
CA TYR A 80 10.86 -9.63 9.65
C TYR A 80 11.99 -9.95 8.65
N GLU A 81 11.83 -11.05 7.89
CA GLU A 81 12.53 -11.32 6.63
C GLU A 81 11.55 -11.21 5.45
N PRO A 82 11.95 -10.65 4.29
CA PRO A 82 13.29 -10.19 3.93
C PRO A 82 13.66 -8.85 4.58
N VAL A 83 14.95 -8.69 4.88
CA VAL A 83 15.50 -7.48 5.52
C VAL A 83 15.49 -6.31 4.53
N SER A 84 14.41 -5.55 4.53
CA SER A 84 14.31 -4.29 3.79
C SER A 84 15.36 -3.29 4.30
N ARG A 85 16.32 -2.90 3.46
CA ARG A 85 17.51 -2.15 3.89
C ARG A 85 17.24 -0.64 3.95
N TYR A 86 17.53 -0.03 5.10
CA TYR A 86 17.60 1.42 5.27
C TYR A 86 19.01 1.95 4.99
N PHE A 87 19.09 3.21 4.55
CA PHE A 87 20.36 3.91 4.34
C PHE A 87 20.38 5.20 5.19
N PRO A 88 20.90 5.15 6.43
CA PRO A 88 21.06 6.36 7.24
C PRO A 88 22.17 7.25 6.68
N ALA A 89 21.91 8.56 6.63
CA ALA A 89 22.89 9.55 6.16
C ALA A 89 24.18 9.48 6.98
N ALA A 90 24.14 9.13 8.27
CA ALA A 90 25.32 9.00 9.13
C ALA A 90 26.40 8.05 8.55
N ASN A 91 25.99 7.01 7.82
CA ASN A 91 26.89 5.96 7.33
C ASN A 91 26.99 5.89 5.80
N TYR A 92 26.11 6.60 5.09
CA TYR A 92 26.00 6.53 3.63
C TYR A 92 25.90 7.91 3.01
N THR A 93 26.50 8.05 1.84
CA THR A 93 26.43 9.25 1.00
C THR A 93 25.77 8.86 -0.32
N TYR A 94 24.93 9.74 -0.87
CA TYR A 94 24.28 9.43 -2.15
C TYR A 94 25.22 9.77 -3.30
N CYS A 95 25.25 8.93 -4.33
CA CYS A 95 26.11 9.17 -5.48
C CYS A 95 25.71 10.41 -6.28
N SER A 96 26.69 11.09 -6.87
CA SER A 96 26.42 12.13 -7.87
C SER A 96 25.71 11.53 -9.09
N ALA A 97 24.86 12.33 -9.73
CA ALA A 97 24.17 11.94 -10.97
C ALA A 97 25.12 11.53 -12.11
N ASN A 98 26.40 11.90 -12.04
CA ASN A 98 27.42 11.57 -13.04
C ASN A 98 28.23 10.30 -12.69
N ASP A 99 27.95 9.61 -11.58
CA ASP A 99 28.62 8.35 -11.29
C ASP A 99 28.18 7.28 -12.29
N SER A 100 29.15 6.65 -12.97
CA SER A 100 28.89 5.72 -14.05
C SER A 100 28.19 4.45 -13.57
N MET A 101 28.54 3.94 -12.38
CA MET A 101 27.92 2.73 -11.82
C MET A 101 26.46 2.99 -11.49
N CYS A 102 26.16 4.11 -10.83
CA CYS A 102 24.78 4.48 -10.53
C CYS A 102 23.96 4.76 -11.79
N THR A 103 24.53 5.43 -12.78
CA THR A 103 23.85 5.66 -14.06
C THR A 103 23.47 4.34 -14.75
N THR A 104 24.37 3.35 -14.76
CA THR A 104 24.08 2.03 -15.31
C THR A 104 22.97 1.33 -14.52
N CYS A 105 23.05 1.31 -13.19
CA CYS A 105 22.02 0.67 -12.37
C CYS A 105 20.64 1.33 -12.53
N ILE A 106 20.58 2.66 -12.57
CA ILE A 106 19.34 3.41 -12.78
C ILE A 106 18.74 3.07 -14.16
N ALA A 107 19.56 3.00 -15.21
CA ALA A 107 19.09 2.59 -16.53
C ALA A 107 18.52 1.17 -16.53
N GLU A 108 19.14 0.23 -15.82
CA GLU A 108 18.62 -1.13 -15.68
C GLU A 108 17.31 -1.17 -14.88
N TRP A 109 17.24 -0.47 -13.74
CA TRP A 109 16.04 -0.43 -12.90
C TRP A 109 14.86 0.19 -13.62
N THR A 110 15.06 1.31 -14.31
CA THR A 110 14.02 2.01 -15.06
C THR A 110 13.54 1.17 -16.25
N SER A 111 14.44 0.49 -16.96
CA SER A 111 14.10 -0.45 -18.04
C SER A 111 13.32 -1.67 -17.53
N ASN A 112 13.78 -2.28 -16.43
CA ASN A 112 13.09 -3.41 -15.80
C ASN A 112 11.72 -3.00 -15.26
N TYR A 113 11.61 -1.82 -14.65
CA TYR A 113 10.35 -1.30 -14.14
C TYR A 113 9.38 -1.02 -15.27
N GLY A 114 9.82 -0.39 -16.36
CA GLY A 114 8.99 -0.14 -17.54
C GLY A 114 8.47 -1.41 -18.21
N SER A 115 9.19 -2.53 -18.12
CA SER A 115 8.81 -3.80 -18.74
C SER A 115 8.05 -4.75 -17.82
N THR A 116 8.34 -4.75 -16.51
CA THR A 116 7.82 -5.74 -15.55
C THR A 116 7.06 -5.14 -14.37
N GLY A 117 7.12 -3.82 -14.18
CA GLY A 117 6.64 -3.15 -12.97
C GLY A 117 7.53 -3.37 -11.73
N SER A 118 8.74 -3.90 -11.91
CA SER A 118 9.70 -4.15 -10.82
C SER A 118 11.12 -3.79 -11.22
N VAL A 119 11.91 -3.32 -10.25
CA VAL A 119 13.34 -3.00 -10.45
C VAL A 119 14.25 -4.22 -10.54
N GLY A 120 13.70 -5.43 -10.39
CA GLY A 120 14.47 -6.67 -10.37
C GLY A 120 15.04 -7.02 -9.00
N SER A 121 16.08 -7.86 -8.95
CA SER A 121 16.70 -8.37 -7.73
C SER A 121 17.59 -7.36 -7.02
N THR A 122 18.27 -6.50 -7.79
CA THR A 122 19.19 -5.49 -7.26
C THR A 122 18.40 -4.25 -6.88
N LYS A 123 18.35 -3.90 -5.59
CA LYS A 123 17.59 -2.73 -5.09
C LYS A 123 18.46 -1.51 -4.81
N TYR A 124 19.78 -1.67 -4.80
CA TYR A 124 20.74 -0.60 -4.58
C TYR A 124 22.04 -0.94 -5.31
N CYS A 125 22.81 0.09 -5.61
CA CYS A 125 24.16 -0.04 -6.17
C CYS A 125 25.13 0.84 -5.38
N THR A 126 26.40 0.43 -5.38
CA THR A 126 27.49 1.19 -4.80
C THR A 126 28.30 1.81 -5.92
N GLY A 127 28.46 3.14 -5.87
CA GLY A 127 29.23 3.90 -6.84
C GLY A 127 30.74 3.72 -6.69
N SER A 128 31.47 4.37 -7.58
CA SER A 128 32.94 4.20 -7.71
C SER A 128 33.72 4.68 -6.49
N VAL A 129 33.13 5.61 -5.72
CA VAL A 129 33.71 6.23 -4.51
C VAL A 129 33.07 5.73 -3.22
N GLY A 130 32.33 4.61 -3.24
CA GLY A 130 31.67 4.05 -2.06
C GLY A 130 30.33 4.73 -1.68
N CYS A 131 29.86 5.68 -2.47
CA CYS A 131 28.51 6.24 -2.36
C CYS A 131 27.44 5.21 -2.76
N VAL A 132 26.17 5.49 -2.46
CA VAL A 132 25.05 4.61 -2.78
C VAL A 132 24.03 5.29 -3.70
N CYS A 133 23.35 4.50 -4.51
CA CYS A 133 22.11 4.87 -5.20
C CYS A 133 21.08 3.77 -4.96
N VAL A 134 19.82 4.17 -4.82
CA VAL A 134 18.74 3.27 -4.38
C VAL A 134 17.66 3.25 -5.44
N ALA A 135 17.23 2.06 -5.84
CA ALA A 135 16.26 1.92 -6.93
C ALA A 135 14.91 2.59 -6.59
N ALA A 136 14.49 2.48 -5.32
CA ALA A 136 13.23 3.04 -4.84
C ALA A 136 13.17 4.58 -4.92
N THR A 137 14.31 5.27 -5.03
CA THR A 137 14.38 6.74 -5.19
C THR A 137 14.59 7.18 -6.64
N GLU A 138 14.73 6.24 -7.58
CA GLU A 138 15.18 6.51 -8.96
C GLU A 138 14.19 6.01 -10.02
N VAL A 139 13.30 5.07 -9.67
CA VAL A 139 12.28 4.57 -10.61
C VAL A 139 11.26 5.63 -11.01
N PRO A 140 10.69 5.55 -12.22
CA PRO A 140 9.51 6.34 -12.55
C PRO A 140 8.41 6.02 -11.54
N ASP A 141 7.69 7.04 -11.08
CA ASP A 141 6.66 7.01 -10.04
C ASP A 141 7.15 6.84 -8.58
N TRP A 142 8.46 6.95 -8.31
CA TRP A 142 8.97 6.93 -6.93
C TRP A 142 8.29 7.97 -6.05
N GLN A 143 8.09 9.19 -6.55
CA GLN A 143 7.43 10.28 -5.82
C GLN A 143 6.01 9.91 -5.43
N GLN A 144 5.25 9.34 -6.37
CA GLN A 144 3.88 8.94 -6.12
C GLN A 144 3.81 7.80 -5.10
N THR A 145 4.79 6.90 -5.11
CA THR A 145 4.93 5.82 -4.12
C THR A 145 5.21 6.39 -2.73
N VAL A 146 6.13 7.34 -2.60
CA VAL A 146 6.43 8.02 -1.33
C VAL A 146 5.19 8.77 -0.82
N ILE A 147 4.50 9.51 -1.69
CA ILE A 147 3.27 10.22 -1.32
C ILE A 147 2.20 9.24 -0.87
N ALA A 148 1.95 8.15 -1.61
CA ALA A 148 0.97 7.15 -1.21
C ALA A 148 1.30 6.56 0.17
N ASN A 149 2.55 6.17 0.42
CA ASN A 149 2.92 5.55 1.69
C ASN A 149 2.88 6.52 2.88
N GLN A 150 3.29 7.77 2.67
CA GLN A 150 3.41 8.74 3.75
C GLN A 150 2.11 9.53 4.00
N CYS A 151 1.20 9.56 3.02
CA CYS A 151 0.05 10.47 3.06
C CYS A 151 -1.30 9.78 2.97
N ASP A 152 -1.35 8.49 2.60
CA ASP A 152 -2.62 7.75 2.58
C ASP A 152 -3.09 7.32 4.00
N GLY A 153 -2.43 7.83 5.06
CA GLY A 153 -2.67 7.45 6.45
C GLY A 153 -2.69 8.57 7.49
N SER A 154 -2.81 9.87 7.13
CA SER A 154 -2.88 10.96 8.14
C SER A 154 -3.69 12.17 7.67
N LYS A 155 -5.00 11.97 7.57
CA LYS A 155 -5.89 12.95 8.21
C LYS A 155 -5.82 12.69 9.71
N GLU A 156 -4.91 13.36 10.40
CA GLU A 156 -5.06 13.65 11.82
C GLU A 156 -6.27 14.58 11.99
N SER A 157 -7.45 13.95 12.00
CA SER A 157 -8.62 14.38 12.73
C SER A 157 -9.43 13.13 13.01
N ALA A 158 -9.16 12.54 14.18
CA ALA A 158 -9.87 11.47 14.86
C ALA A 158 -9.78 10.04 14.23
N GLY A 159 -8.98 9.20 14.88
CA GLY A 159 -9.24 7.78 15.12
C GLY A 159 -9.44 6.88 13.90
N SER A 160 -8.39 6.15 13.51
CA SER A 160 -8.52 4.98 12.65
C SER A 160 -7.82 3.75 13.25
N SER A 161 -8.37 3.25 14.36
CA SER A 161 -8.60 1.80 14.42
C SER A 161 -9.38 1.41 13.17
N HIS A 162 -9.09 0.27 12.56
CA HIS A 162 -9.71 -0.28 11.33
C HIS A 162 -11.27 -0.16 11.31
N GLU A 163 -11.75 1.04 11.03
CA GLU A 163 -13.16 1.42 10.99
C GLU A 163 -13.53 1.35 9.52
N PHE A 164 -13.88 0.16 9.03
CA PHE A 164 -14.64 0.09 7.79
C PHE A 164 -15.85 1.03 7.97
N SER A 165 -15.99 2.00 7.07
CA SER A 165 -17.07 2.98 7.07
C SER A 165 -18.41 2.30 7.37
N SER A 166 -19.15 2.79 8.37
CA SER A 166 -20.40 2.15 8.84
C SER A 166 -21.42 2.01 7.69
N GLY A 167 -21.44 2.94 6.74
CA GLY A 167 -22.26 2.85 5.53
C GLY A 167 -21.84 1.72 4.58
N THR A 168 -20.53 1.52 4.38
CA THR A 168 -20.00 0.47 3.50
C THR A 168 -20.13 -0.93 4.13
N ARG A 169 -19.97 -1.07 5.45
CA ARG A 169 -20.22 -2.33 6.17
C ARG A 169 -21.68 -2.77 6.04
N ILE A 170 -22.63 -1.85 6.22
CA ILE A 170 -24.06 -2.14 6.11
C ILE A 170 -24.41 -2.58 4.68
N CYS A 171 -23.89 -1.91 3.65
CA CYS A 171 -24.12 -2.30 2.26
C CYS A 171 -23.56 -3.69 1.94
N ILE A 172 -22.35 -4.02 2.42
CA ILE A 172 -21.74 -5.34 2.18
C ILE A 172 -22.52 -6.45 2.91
N ILE A 173 -22.89 -6.24 4.17
CA ILE A 173 -23.66 -7.22 4.95
C ILE A 173 -25.04 -7.43 4.32
N LEU A 174 -25.74 -6.36 3.92
CA LEU A 174 -27.03 -6.47 3.23
C LEU A 174 -26.88 -7.17 1.88
N ALA A 175 -25.86 -6.86 1.09
CA ALA A 175 -25.60 -7.51 -0.19
C ALA A 175 -25.31 -9.02 -0.01
N LEU A 176 -24.54 -9.40 1.02
CA LEU A 176 -24.24 -10.79 1.33
C LEU A 176 -25.46 -11.55 1.88
N CYS A 177 -26.26 -10.92 2.73
CA CYS A 177 -27.50 -11.51 3.24
C CYS A 177 -28.53 -11.71 2.13
N VAL A 178 -28.76 -10.69 1.30
CA VAL A 178 -29.72 -10.78 0.18
C VAL A 178 -29.21 -11.75 -0.88
N GLY A 179 -27.92 -11.67 -1.24
CA GLY A 179 -27.31 -12.61 -2.18
C GLY A 179 -27.36 -14.06 -1.69
N GLY A 180 -27.03 -14.29 -0.42
CA GLY A 180 -27.08 -15.61 0.22
C GLY A 180 -28.50 -16.18 0.27
N VAL A 181 -29.50 -15.38 0.65
CA VAL A 181 -30.92 -15.80 0.67
C VAL A 181 -31.42 -16.12 -0.73
N MET A 182 -31.05 -15.33 -1.74
CA MET A 182 -31.44 -15.58 -3.14
C MET A 182 -30.81 -16.88 -3.68
N VAL A 183 -29.51 -17.12 -3.40
CA VAL A 183 -28.83 -18.36 -3.79
C VAL A 183 -29.42 -19.56 -3.07
N PHE A 184 -29.73 -19.43 -1.77
CA PHE A 184 -30.37 -20.50 -1.00
C PHE A 184 -31.78 -20.82 -1.51
N ALA A 185 -32.59 -19.81 -1.81
CA ALA A 185 -33.91 -19.98 -2.41
C ALA A 185 -33.82 -20.69 -3.77
N ILE A 186 -32.87 -20.29 -4.63
CA ILE A 186 -32.62 -20.96 -5.91
C ILE A 186 -32.18 -22.41 -5.70
N PHE A 187 -31.35 -22.68 -4.69
CA PHE A 187 -30.88 -24.04 -4.39
C PHE A 187 -32.00 -24.94 -3.88
N VAL A 188 -32.87 -24.41 -3.00
CA VAL A 188 -34.06 -25.10 -2.48
C VAL A 188 -35.06 -25.34 -3.61
N VAL A 189 -35.37 -24.34 -4.44
CA VAL A 189 -36.25 -24.50 -5.60
C VAL A 189 -35.69 -25.52 -6.58
N ARG A 190 -34.39 -25.47 -6.91
CA ARG A 190 -33.73 -26.47 -7.76
C ARG A 190 -33.75 -27.87 -7.15
N ARG A 191 -33.64 -28.00 -5.83
CA ARG A 191 -33.71 -29.29 -5.13
C ARG A 191 -35.14 -29.81 -5.08
N CYS A 192 -36.13 -28.94 -4.89
CA CYS A 192 -37.55 -29.27 -4.96
C CYS A 192 -37.97 -29.68 -6.37
N ILE A 193 -37.50 -29.01 -7.43
CA ILE A 193 -37.76 -29.41 -8.83
C ILE A 193 -37.10 -30.76 -9.13
N ARG A 194 -35.89 -31.02 -8.59
CA ARG A 194 -35.23 -32.32 -8.72
C ARG A 194 -35.94 -33.45 -7.96
N LEU A 195 -36.53 -33.15 -6.81
CA LEU A 195 -37.33 -34.10 -6.00
C LEU A 195 -38.77 -34.27 -6.54
N ALA A 196 -39.30 -33.26 -7.20
CA ALA A 196 -40.61 -33.27 -7.85
C ALA A 196 -40.55 -33.79 -9.30
N SER A 197 -39.37 -34.21 -9.78
CA SER A 197 -39.24 -34.96 -11.03
C SER A 197 -39.66 -36.40 -10.75
N PRO A 198 -40.88 -36.82 -11.13
CA PRO A 198 -41.37 -38.15 -10.83
C PRO A 198 -40.76 -39.12 -11.85
N ARG A 199 -40.09 -40.17 -11.37
CA ARG A 199 -40.18 -41.44 -12.10
C ARG A 199 -41.63 -41.91 -11.99
N THR A 200 -42.19 -42.19 -13.15
CA THR A 200 -43.53 -42.65 -13.49
C THR A 200 -44.19 -43.64 -12.50
N SER A 201 -45.50 -43.42 -12.28
CA SER A 201 -46.58 -44.34 -11.85
C SER A 201 -46.85 -44.61 -10.35
N GLY A 202 -48.09 -44.32 -9.93
CA GLY A 202 -48.87 -45.20 -9.05
C GLY A 202 -49.31 -44.69 -7.65
N ALA A 203 -50.57 -44.25 -7.57
CA ALA A 203 -51.56 -44.40 -6.48
C ALA A 203 -51.35 -43.83 -5.03
N LEU A 204 -52.38 -43.03 -4.66
CA LEU A 204 -53.08 -42.87 -3.37
C LEU A 204 -52.56 -41.93 -2.23
N SER A 205 -53.48 -41.03 -1.85
CA SER A 205 -53.57 -40.11 -0.68
C SER A 205 -53.42 -40.82 0.70
N PRO A 206 -53.21 -40.14 1.87
CA PRO A 206 -53.68 -38.79 2.20
C PRO A 206 -52.75 -37.81 2.96
N ARG A 207 -53.17 -36.53 2.86
CA ARG A 207 -52.81 -35.30 3.60
C ARG A 207 -52.60 -35.49 5.13
N PRO A 208 -51.82 -34.62 5.83
CA PRO A 208 -52.28 -33.24 6.07
C PRO A 208 -51.24 -32.10 6.03
N THR A 209 -51.75 -30.97 5.55
CA THR A 209 -51.46 -29.57 5.91
C THR A 209 -50.00 -29.10 6.03
N SER A 210 -49.57 -28.30 5.06
CA SER A 210 -48.76 -27.11 5.36
C SER A 210 -49.08 -26.00 4.37
N ASN A 211 -49.88 -25.04 4.82
CA ASN A 211 -50.33 -23.86 4.07
C ASN A 211 -49.21 -22.83 3.81
N TYR A 212 -47.95 -23.25 3.75
CA TYR A 212 -46.81 -22.35 3.59
C TYR A 212 -46.45 -22.04 2.12
N CYS A 213 -46.84 -22.88 1.15
CA CYS A 213 -46.48 -22.64 -0.26
C CYS A 213 -47.37 -21.61 -0.98
N ASN A 214 -48.65 -21.47 -0.61
CA ASN A 214 -49.53 -20.52 -1.31
C ASN A 214 -49.36 -19.07 -0.86
N ARG A 215 -48.68 -18.83 0.27
CA ARG A 215 -48.47 -17.46 0.79
C ARG A 215 -47.19 -16.81 0.27
N ALA A 216 -46.24 -17.60 -0.23
CA ALA A 216 -45.02 -17.09 -0.85
C ALA A 216 -45.26 -16.49 -2.25
N HIS A 217 -46.30 -16.93 -2.98
CA HIS A 217 -46.64 -16.38 -4.29
C HIS A 217 -47.36 -15.02 -4.21
N ALA A 218 -48.01 -14.70 -3.07
CA ALA A 218 -48.70 -13.43 -2.88
C ALA A 218 -47.74 -12.27 -2.51
N VAL A 219 -46.65 -12.56 -1.78
CA VAL A 219 -45.71 -11.52 -1.32
C VAL A 219 -44.80 -11.01 -2.45
N VAL A 220 -44.53 -11.84 -3.46
CA VAL A 220 -43.66 -11.44 -4.60
C VAL A 220 -44.35 -10.45 -5.55
N LEU A 221 -45.69 -10.42 -5.59
CA LEU A 221 -46.43 -9.52 -6.49
C LEU A 221 -46.63 -8.10 -5.95
N ASP A 222 -46.41 -7.84 -4.65
CA ASP A 222 -46.58 -6.49 -4.06
C ASP A 222 -45.30 -5.61 -4.09
N LEU A 223 -44.15 -6.15 -4.51
CA LEU A 223 -42.88 -5.41 -4.57
C LEU A 223 -42.49 -4.94 -5.98
N GLN A 224 -43.34 -5.17 -6.98
CA GLN A 224 -43.09 -4.80 -8.38
C GLN A 224 -44.06 -3.73 -8.91
N ASP A 225 -44.61 -2.85 -8.06
CA ASP A 225 -45.36 -1.67 -8.55
C ASP A 225 -45.36 -0.49 -7.53
N PRO A 226 -44.51 0.54 -7.69
CA PRO A 226 -44.46 1.67 -6.76
C PRO A 226 -45.57 2.72 -6.98
N ALA A 227 -46.61 2.46 -7.76
CA ALA A 227 -47.55 3.49 -8.23
C ALA A 227 -48.99 3.45 -7.66
N ARG A 228 -49.25 2.84 -6.48
CA ARG A 228 -50.62 2.79 -5.90
C ARG A 228 -50.80 3.25 -4.44
N GLY A 229 -49.83 3.98 -3.88
CA GLY A 229 -49.86 4.43 -2.48
C GLY A 229 -50.27 5.89 -2.20
N ILE A 230 -50.60 6.72 -3.20
CA ILE A 230 -50.70 8.19 -3.00
C ILE A 230 -52.16 8.73 -2.86
N ILE A 231 -53.21 7.91 -2.91
CA ILE A 231 -54.62 8.43 -2.89
C ILE A 231 -55.48 7.86 -1.76
N ARG A 232 -54.97 7.75 -0.53
CA ARG A 232 -55.81 7.45 0.66
C ARG A 232 -55.44 8.21 1.92
N GLN A 233 -54.90 9.42 1.79
CA GLN A 233 -54.64 10.31 2.93
C GLN A 233 -55.34 11.67 2.83
N LYS A 234 -56.35 11.80 1.96
CA LYS A 234 -57.11 13.04 1.73
C LYS A 234 -58.62 12.90 1.90
N ASP A 235 -59.09 12.20 2.94
CA ASP A 235 -60.50 12.28 3.40
C ASP A 235 -60.61 11.90 4.89
N ARG A 236 -59.97 12.70 5.75
CA ARG A 236 -60.33 12.76 7.18
C ARG A 236 -60.22 14.21 7.68
N ASN A 237 -61.09 15.05 7.15
CA ASN A 237 -61.83 16.07 7.90
C ASN A 237 -63.09 16.46 7.11
#